data_AF-A0A2W6ZGM0-F1
#
_entry.id   AF-A0A2W6ZGM0-F1
#
_cell.length_a   1.000
_cell.length_b   1.000
_cell.length_c   1.000
_cell.angle_alpha   90.00
_cell.angle_beta   90.00
_cell.angle_gamma   90.00
#
_symmetry.space_group_name_H-M   'P 1'
#
loop_
_entity.id
_entity.type
_entity.pdbx_description
1 polymer ?
#
loop_
_entity_poly.entity_id
_entity_poly.type
_entity_poly.pdbx_seq_one_letter_code
_entity_poly.pdbx_strand_id
1 'polypeptide(L)'
;MYPSAALTAWGAVPNLNRNMKSLTWIYGLVDPRDGQVRYIGKTSCRLSLRLSRHIAAAKHEVENTYHRLNWIRELLALGLLPEIRELERNPADWTEAEARWIQHGRSQGWDLTNGTLGGEGYPTVNYAKLDPILGTMSDADAGALAGCSAGTVMHRRRELGIPDYRSRYGTPRLRKTLPIEAIA
;
A
#
# COMPACT_ATOMS: atom_id res chain seq x y z
N MET A 1 8.59 40.48 -49.75
CA MET A 1 9.45 39.45 -50.35
C MET A 1 10.78 39.44 -49.61
N TYR A 2 10.93 38.53 -48.65
CA TYR A 2 12.21 38.14 -48.03
C TYR A 2 12.14 36.64 -47.73
N PRO A 3 13.28 35.93 -47.82
CA PRO A 3 13.32 34.54 -48.26
C PRO A 3 13.16 33.50 -47.14
N SER A 4 12.84 32.29 -47.62
CA SER A 4 12.78 31.02 -46.92
C SER A 4 14.16 30.52 -46.45
N ALA A 5 14.11 29.63 -45.46
CA ALA A 5 15.13 28.71 -44.94
C ALA A 5 16.07 29.22 -43.83
N ALA A 6 15.79 28.75 -42.60
CA ALA A 6 16.76 28.02 -41.78
C ALA A 6 16.03 27.31 -40.63
N LEU A 7 15.81 25.99 -40.80
CA LEU A 7 15.47 25.06 -39.74
C LEU A 7 16.65 25.02 -38.73
N THR A 8 16.50 25.64 -37.57
CA THR A 8 17.34 25.30 -36.41
C THR A 8 16.58 25.59 -35.12
N ALA A 9 16.77 24.71 -34.13
CA ALA A 9 16.16 24.69 -32.79
C ALA A 9 14.82 23.94 -32.69
N TRP A 10 14.89 22.61 -32.66
CA TRP A 10 14.02 21.85 -31.76
C TRP A 10 14.30 22.31 -30.33
N GLY A 11 13.48 23.26 -29.86
CA GLY A 11 13.40 23.58 -28.45
C GLY A 11 13.02 22.32 -27.70
N ALA A 12 13.95 21.82 -26.89
CA ALA A 12 13.60 20.94 -25.79
C ALA A 12 12.66 21.73 -24.88
N VAL A 13 11.35 21.54 -25.04
CA VAL A 13 10.37 21.94 -24.03
C VAL A 13 10.83 21.28 -22.73
N PRO A 14 11.28 22.06 -21.72
CA PRO A 14 11.64 21.48 -20.45
C PRO A 14 10.39 20.80 -19.92
N ASN A 15 10.51 19.49 -19.66
CA ASN A 15 9.43 18.69 -19.12
C ASN A 15 8.97 19.34 -17.80
N LEU A 16 7.87 20.09 -17.85
CA LEU A 16 7.26 20.77 -16.72
C LEU A 16 6.49 19.73 -15.89
N ASN A 17 7.22 18.77 -15.34
CA ASN A 17 6.70 17.84 -14.35
C ASN A 17 7.69 17.65 -13.21
N ARG A 18 8.31 18.75 -12.77
CA ARG A 18 8.93 18.86 -11.45
C ARG A 18 7.93 19.52 -10.49
N ASN A 19 7.45 18.73 -9.53
CA ASN A 19 6.86 19.17 -8.26
C ASN A 19 5.46 19.82 -8.25
N MET A 20 4.44 19.22 -8.88
CA MET A 20 3.09 19.36 -8.32
C MET A 20 2.90 18.31 -7.23
N LYS A 21 2.89 18.73 -5.96
CA LYS A 21 2.41 17.87 -4.87
C LYS A 21 0.97 17.46 -5.21
N SER A 22 0.76 16.18 -5.48
CA SER A 22 -0.58 15.66 -5.69
C SER A 22 -1.41 15.85 -4.43
N LEU A 23 -2.60 16.43 -4.57
CA LEU A 23 -3.56 16.57 -3.49
C LEU A 23 -3.76 15.20 -2.82
N THR A 24 -3.49 15.16 -1.52
CA THR A 24 -3.58 13.96 -0.69
C THR A 24 -4.60 14.21 0.41
N TRP A 25 -5.41 13.20 0.73
CA TRP A 25 -6.40 13.24 1.80
C TRP A 25 -6.17 12.08 2.76
N ILE A 26 -6.23 12.37 4.05
CA ILE A 26 -6.52 11.38 5.08
C ILE A 26 -8.03 11.38 5.28
N TYR A 27 -8.63 10.19 5.25
CA TYR A 27 -10.06 10.01 5.35
C TYR A 27 -10.43 8.95 6.38
N GLY A 28 -11.64 9.07 6.92
CA GLY A 28 -12.29 8.08 7.74
C GLY A 28 -13.44 7.41 6.99
N LEU A 29 -13.62 6.09 7.10
CA LEU A 29 -14.90 5.45 6.83
C LEU A 29 -15.71 5.41 8.12
N VAL A 30 -16.94 5.87 8.05
CA VAL A 30 -17.83 6.06 9.19
C VAL A 30 -18.93 5.01 9.14
N ASP A 31 -19.23 4.42 10.28
CA ASP A 31 -20.36 3.54 10.47
C ASP A 31 -21.65 4.37 10.59
N PRO A 32 -22.64 4.16 9.71
CA PRO A 32 -23.88 4.94 9.74
C PRO A 32 -24.76 4.62 10.96
N ARG A 33 -24.47 3.53 11.71
CA ARG A 33 -25.29 3.10 12.86
C ARG A 33 -25.02 3.92 14.11
N ASP A 34 -23.78 4.35 14.31
CA ASP A 34 -23.32 5.06 15.51
C ASP A 34 -22.54 6.35 15.20
N GLY A 35 -22.26 6.64 13.92
CA GLY A 35 -21.50 7.81 13.50
C GLY A 35 -20.01 7.75 13.78
N GLN A 36 -19.49 6.60 14.22
CA GLN A 36 -18.08 6.42 14.58
C GLN A 36 -17.21 6.09 13.36
N VAL A 37 -15.98 6.59 13.35
CA VAL A 37 -14.99 6.21 12.34
C VAL A 37 -14.52 4.78 12.65
N ARG A 38 -14.66 3.87 11.68
CA ARG A 38 -14.22 2.48 11.78
C ARG A 38 -13.00 2.17 10.93
N TYR A 39 -12.57 3.06 10.05
CA TYR A 39 -11.36 2.86 9.26
C TYR A 39 -10.74 4.21 8.89
N ILE A 40 -9.42 4.33 8.99
CA ILE A 40 -8.67 5.51 8.59
C ILE A 40 -7.72 5.13 7.45
N GLY A 41 -7.60 5.96 6.43
CA GLY A 41 -6.63 5.72 5.37
C GLY A 41 -6.31 6.94 4.54
N LYS A 42 -5.35 6.76 3.62
CA LYS A 42 -4.93 7.79 2.67
C LYS A 42 -5.48 7.58 1.27
N THR A 43 -5.76 8.68 0.56
CA THR A 43 -6.04 8.69 -0.89
C THR A 43 -5.46 9.92 -1.59
N SER A 44 -5.22 9.83 -2.90
CA SER A 44 -4.92 10.95 -3.80
C SER A 44 -6.00 11.15 -4.87
N CYS A 45 -7.07 10.35 -4.83
CA CYS A 45 -8.26 10.57 -5.65
C CYS A 45 -9.40 11.15 -4.81
N ARG A 46 -10.46 11.60 -5.49
CA ARG A 46 -11.68 12.10 -4.84
C ARG A 46 -12.23 11.09 -3.82
N LEU A 47 -12.71 11.58 -2.67
CA LEU A 47 -13.24 10.75 -1.60
C LEU A 47 -14.42 9.88 -2.07
N SER A 48 -15.34 10.42 -2.87
CA SER A 48 -16.45 9.66 -3.43
C SER A 48 -16.00 8.45 -4.27
N LEU A 49 -14.95 8.62 -5.09
CA LEU A 49 -14.37 7.54 -5.88
C LEU A 49 -13.69 6.51 -4.97
N ARG A 50 -12.99 6.95 -3.91
CA ARG A 50 -12.36 6.06 -2.93
C ARG A 50 -13.40 5.22 -2.19
N LEU A 51 -14.51 5.82 -1.78
CA LEU A 51 -15.63 5.13 -1.15
C LEU A 51 -16.22 4.06 -2.08
N SER A 52 -16.52 4.44 -3.33
CA SER A 52 -17.02 3.50 -4.34
C SER A 52 -16.10 2.29 -4.52
N ARG A 53 -14.77 2.50 -4.55
CA ARG A 53 -13.78 1.42 -4.63
C ARG A 53 -13.78 0.50 -3.40
N HIS A 54 -13.97 1.03 -2.19
CA HIS A 54 -14.10 0.19 -0.99
C HIS A 54 -15.34 -0.69 -1.04
N ILE A 55 -16.47 -0.11 -1.46
CA ILE A 55 -17.73 -0.85 -1.62
C ILE A 55 -17.59 -1.94 -2.70
N ALA A 56 -16.99 -1.60 -3.84
CA ALA A 56 -16.73 -2.56 -4.91
C ALA A 56 -15.81 -3.71 -4.45
N ALA A 57 -14.71 -3.39 -3.75
CA ALA A 57 -13.81 -4.40 -3.18
C ALA A 57 -14.55 -5.32 -2.20
N ALA A 58 -15.39 -4.78 -1.32
CA ALA A 58 -16.18 -5.58 -0.39
C ALA A 58 -17.14 -6.54 -1.11
N LYS A 59 -17.74 -6.10 -2.23
CA LYS A 59 -18.66 -6.92 -3.04
C LYS A 59 -17.96 -8.01 -3.85
N HIS A 60 -16.78 -7.72 -4.41
CA HIS A 60 -16.12 -8.60 -5.38
C HIS A 60 -15.00 -9.46 -4.78
N GLU A 61 -14.30 -8.98 -3.76
CA GLU A 61 -13.19 -9.71 -3.12
C GLU A 61 -13.67 -10.64 -2.00
N VAL A 62 -14.68 -11.48 -2.26
CA VAL A 62 -15.40 -12.25 -1.23
C VAL A 62 -14.50 -13.16 -0.37
N GLU A 63 -13.38 -13.64 -0.89
CA GLU A 63 -12.41 -14.47 -0.16
C GLU A 63 -11.47 -13.65 0.74
N ASN A 64 -11.41 -12.32 0.56
CA ASN A 64 -10.53 -11.44 1.31
C ASN A 64 -11.11 -11.14 2.69
N THR A 65 -10.42 -11.60 3.73
CA THR A 65 -10.87 -11.57 5.13
C THR A 65 -10.43 -10.33 5.92
N TYR A 66 -9.90 -9.28 5.26
CA TYR A 66 -9.55 -8.05 5.97
C TYR A 66 -10.75 -7.47 6.73
N HIS A 67 -10.54 -7.10 8.00
CA HIS A 67 -11.57 -6.59 8.91
C HIS A 67 -12.41 -5.45 8.30
N ARG A 68 -11.77 -4.50 7.59
CA ARG A 68 -12.47 -3.43 6.88
C ARG A 68 -13.50 -3.98 5.88
N LEU A 69 -13.14 -4.98 5.08
CA LEU A 69 -14.04 -5.53 4.05
C LEU A 69 -15.19 -6.29 4.68
N ASN A 70 -14.93 -7.08 5.73
CA ASN A 70 -15.96 -7.80 6.46
C ASN A 70 -16.96 -6.83 7.11
N TRP A 71 -16.47 -5.79 7.78
CA TRP A 71 -17.32 -4.73 8.33
C TRP A 71 -18.18 -4.04 7.26
N ILE A 72 -17.62 -3.72 6.08
CA ILE A 72 -18.41 -3.15 4.98
C ILE A 72 -19.48 -4.15 4.50
N ARG A 73 -19.17 -5.44 4.42
CA ARG A 73 -20.16 -6.48 4.05
C ARG A 73 -21.30 -6.58 5.05
N GLU A 74 -21.01 -6.48 6.34
CA GLU A 74 -22.04 -6.44 7.39
C GLU A 74 -23.00 -5.27 7.18
N LEU A 75 -22.48 -4.07 6.88
CA LEU A 75 -23.31 -2.91 6.56
C LEU A 75 -24.17 -3.16 5.32
N LEU A 76 -23.57 -3.68 4.25
CA LEU A 76 -24.28 -3.97 3.00
C LEU A 76 -25.39 -5.01 3.19
N ALA A 77 -25.18 -6.02 4.03
CA ALA A 77 -26.19 -7.02 4.36
C ALA A 77 -27.39 -6.43 5.11
N LEU A 78 -27.18 -5.34 5.85
CA LEU A 78 -28.23 -4.55 6.51
C LEU A 78 -28.86 -3.48 5.60
N GLY A 79 -28.45 -3.40 4.33
CA GLY A 79 -28.90 -2.36 3.41
C GLY A 79 -28.30 -0.97 3.69
N LEU A 80 -27.25 -0.90 4.51
CA LEU A 80 -26.56 0.32 4.90
C LEU A 80 -25.28 0.51 4.08
N LEU A 81 -24.83 1.77 3.97
CA LEU A 81 -23.58 2.13 3.30
C LEU A 81 -22.65 2.86 4.29
N PRO A 82 -21.35 2.56 4.28
CA PRO A 82 -20.39 3.37 5.01
C PRO A 82 -20.34 4.78 4.41
N GLU A 83 -20.15 5.79 5.26
CA GLU A 83 -19.87 7.15 4.80
C GLU A 83 -18.35 7.39 4.74
N ILE A 84 -17.91 8.35 3.93
CA ILE A 84 -16.50 8.76 3.89
C ILE A 84 -16.38 10.21 4.37
N ARG A 85 -15.48 10.45 5.33
CA ARG A 85 -15.23 11.76 5.92
C ARG A 85 -13.80 12.20 5.65
N GLU A 86 -13.62 13.46 5.21
CA GLU A 86 -12.31 14.08 5.18
C GLU A 86 -11.84 14.33 6.62
N LEU A 87 -10.69 13.76 7.00
CA LEU A 87 -10.08 14.02 8.31
C LEU A 87 -9.01 15.10 8.19
N GLU A 88 -8.20 15.02 7.13
CA GLU A 88 -7.16 16.00 6.87
C GLU A 88 -6.85 16.09 5.39
N ARG A 89 -6.66 17.32 4.90
CA ARG A 89 -6.36 17.61 3.52
C ARG A 89 -4.95 18.14 3.37
N ASN A 90 -4.24 17.54 2.42
CA ASN A 90 -2.89 17.87 2.01
C ASN A 90 -1.88 17.95 3.18
N PRO A 91 -1.77 16.89 4.00
CA PRO A 91 -0.77 16.85 5.07
C PRO A 91 0.63 16.98 4.47
N ALA A 92 1.54 17.63 5.21
CA ALA A 92 2.94 17.75 4.80
C ALA A 92 3.62 16.37 4.69
N ASP A 93 3.31 15.49 5.65
CA ASP A 93 3.66 14.08 5.66
C ASP A 93 2.37 13.27 5.88
N TRP A 94 1.93 12.55 4.86
CA TRP A 94 0.71 11.75 4.94
C TRP A 94 0.87 10.53 5.85
N THR A 95 2.09 10.03 6.02
CA THR A 95 2.38 8.84 6.83
C THR A 95 2.26 9.19 8.31
N GLU A 96 2.84 10.32 8.73
CA GLU A 96 2.68 10.88 10.07
C GLU A 96 1.21 11.25 10.35
N ALA A 97 0.55 11.90 9.39
CA ALA A 97 -0.86 12.25 9.52
C ALA A 97 -1.77 11.01 9.71
N GLU A 98 -1.56 9.94 8.93
CA GLU A 98 -2.34 8.70 9.06
C GLU A 98 -2.12 8.05 10.44
N ALA A 99 -0.87 7.96 10.91
CA ALA A 99 -0.54 7.44 12.24
C ALA A 99 -1.21 8.25 13.35
N ARG A 100 -1.13 9.59 13.26
CA ARG A 100 -1.73 10.50 14.23
C ARG A 100 -3.24 10.34 14.31
N TRP A 101 -3.93 10.21 13.17
CA TRP A 101 -5.38 10.01 13.16
C TRP A 101 -5.78 8.63 13.70
N ILE A 102 -5.02 7.58 13.41
CA ILE A 102 -5.26 6.25 14.00
C ILE A 102 -5.07 6.29 15.52
N GLN A 103 -3.99 6.91 16.00
CA GLN A 103 -3.75 7.09 17.43
C GLN A 103 -4.87 7.91 18.09
N HIS A 104 -5.29 9.01 17.46
CA HIS A 104 -6.40 9.82 17.92
C HIS A 104 -7.68 8.97 18.04
N GLY A 105 -8.06 8.24 16.99
CA GLY A 105 -9.25 7.40 17.03
C GLY A 105 -9.22 6.34 18.12
N ARG A 106 -8.07 5.67 18.31
CA ARG A 106 -7.88 4.72 19.42
C ARG A 106 -8.01 5.40 20.79
N SER A 107 -7.46 6.60 20.95
CA SER A 107 -7.56 7.37 22.20
C SER A 107 -8.99 7.82 22.52
N GLN A 108 -9.82 8.00 21.50
CA GLN A 108 -11.25 8.31 21.63
C GLN A 108 -12.12 7.05 21.86
N GLY A 109 -11.53 5.86 21.82
CA GLY A 109 -12.26 4.59 21.98
C GLY A 109 -12.96 4.10 20.71
N TRP A 110 -12.60 4.60 19.52
CA TRP A 110 -13.17 4.11 18.26
C TRP A 110 -12.73 2.68 17.97
N ASP A 111 -13.69 1.85 17.55
CA ASP A 111 -13.44 0.47 17.11
C ASP A 111 -12.86 0.42 15.68
N LEU A 112 -11.60 0.85 15.55
CA LEU A 112 -10.92 0.92 14.26
C LEU A 112 -10.56 -0.47 13.72
N THR A 113 -10.96 -0.72 12.47
CA THR A 113 -10.62 -1.91 11.67
C THR A 113 -9.23 -1.86 11.04
N ASN A 114 -8.45 -0.79 11.28
CA ASN A 114 -7.06 -0.69 10.86
C ASN A 114 -6.24 -1.80 11.54
N GLY A 115 -5.66 -2.70 10.74
CA GLY A 115 -4.82 -3.80 11.24
C GLY A 115 -3.45 -3.36 11.79
N THR A 116 -3.10 -2.08 11.66
CA THR A 116 -1.78 -1.54 12.00
C THR A 116 -1.91 -0.26 12.84
N LEU A 117 -0.81 0.18 13.46
CA LEU A 117 -0.76 1.43 14.24
C LEU A 117 -0.83 2.69 13.36
N GLY A 118 -0.71 2.53 12.03
CA GLY A 118 -0.48 3.64 11.10
C GLY A 118 0.99 4.05 11.05
N GLY A 119 1.38 4.78 10.00
CA GLY A 119 2.75 5.28 9.87
C GLY A 119 3.74 4.31 9.22
N GLU A 120 3.29 3.13 8.78
CA GLU A 120 4.16 2.14 8.11
C GLU A 120 4.59 2.60 6.71
N GLY A 121 3.86 3.56 6.13
CA GLY A 121 4.01 3.92 4.73
C GLY A 121 3.80 2.70 3.82
N TYR A 122 4.03 2.87 2.52
CA TYR A 122 4.79 1.80 1.88
C TYR A 122 6.22 2.07 2.33
N PRO A 123 7.04 1.06 2.70
CA PRO A 123 8.48 1.33 2.82
C PRO A 123 8.86 2.03 1.52
N THR A 124 9.47 3.21 1.63
CA THR A 124 10.09 3.84 0.45
C THR A 124 11.28 2.94 0.17
N VAL A 125 10.99 1.82 -0.48
CA VAL A 125 11.98 0.81 -0.81
C VAL A 125 13.02 1.57 -1.59
N ASN A 126 14.24 1.54 -1.09
CA ASN A 126 15.32 2.12 -1.85
C ASN A 126 15.57 1.17 -3.04
N TYR A 127 14.80 1.34 -4.12
CA TYR A 127 14.88 0.46 -5.30
C TYR A 127 16.26 0.52 -5.94
N ALA A 128 16.98 1.64 -5.81
CA ALA A 128 18.39 1.73 -6.23
C ALA A 128 19.29 0.78 -5.42
N LYS A 129 18.96 0.48 -4.16
CA LYS A 129 19.62 -0.55 -3.35
C LYS A 129 19.03 -1.94 -3.56
N LEU A 130 17.72 -2.05 -3.84
CA LEU A 130 17.02 -3.32 -3.95
C LEU A 130 17.18 -3.98 -5.33
N ASP A 131 16.96 -3.25 -6.42
CA ASP A 131 16.94 -3.81 -7.78
C ASP A 131 18.26 -4.55 -8.15
N PRO A 132 19.47 -4.10 -7.73
CA PRO A 132 20.72 -4.83 -7.98
C PRO A 132 20.85 -6.17 -7.23
N ILE A 133 20.10 -6.36 -6.14
CA ILE A 133 20.23 -7.54 -5.26
C ILE A 133 19.05 -8.52 -5.40
N LEU A 134 18.09 -8.25 -6.29
CA LEU A 134 16.98 -9.16 -6.55
C LEU A 134 17.46 -10.48 -7.15
N GLY A 135 17.05 -11.59 -6.55
CA GLY A 135 17.40 -12.93 -7.03
C GLY A 135 18.85 -13.37 -6.79
N THR A 136 19.68 -12.53 -6.17
CA THR A 136 21.06 -12.88 -5.75
C THR A 136 21.12 -13.41 -4.32
N MET A 137 20.11 -13.11 -3.51
CA MET A 137 19.93 -13.58 -2.14
C MET A 137 18.44 -13.83 -1.85
N SER A 138 18.13 -14.35 -0.67
CA SER A 138 16.73 -14.59 -0.29
C SER A 138 15.96 -13.27 -0.22
N ASP A 139 14.65 -13.31 -0.50
CA ASP A 139 13.78 -12.11 -0.43
C ASP A 139 13.80 -11.49 0.98
N ALA A 140 14.06 -12.29 2.03
CA ALA A 140 14.21 -11.83 3.40
C ALA A 140 15.51 -11.04 3.62
N ASP A 141 16.64 -11.54 3.11
CA ASP A 141 17.94 -10.87 3.27
C ASP A 141 18.00 -9.59 2.42
N ALA A 142 17.46 -9.65 1.20
CA ALA A 142 17.32 -8.48 0.34
C ALA A 142 16.41 -7.42 0.98
N GLY A 143 15.35 -7.85 1.68
CA GLY A 143 14.47 -6.97 2.44
C GLY A 143 15.20 -6.28 3.58
N ALA A 144 15.95 -7.04 4.39
CA ALA A 144 16.76 -6.50 5.48
C ALA A 144 17.80 -5.49 4.98
N LEU A 145 18.45 -5.74 3.85
CA LEU A 145 19.45 -4.85 3.27
C LEU A 145 18.84 -3.58 2.65
N ALA A 146 17.67 -3.69 2.03
CA ALA A 146 16.96 -2.57 1.41
C ALA A 146 16.07 -1.79 2.39
N GLY A 147 15.94 -2.24 3.64
CA GLY A 147 15.07 -1.64 4.65
C GLY A 147 13.58 -1.83 4.32
N CYS A 148 13.20 -2.97 3.75
CA CYS A 148 11.81 -3.27 3.40
C CYS A 148 11.43 -4.73 3.73
N SER A 149 10.14 -5.05 3.64
CA SER A 149 9.66 -6.40 3.92
C SER A 149 10.05 -7.39 2.82
N ALA A 150 10.20 -8.68 3.18
CA ALA A 150 10.44 -9.75 2.21
C ALA A 150 9.32 -9.84 1.14
N GLY A 151 8.08 -9.54 1.51
CA GLY A 151 6.95 -9.49 0.58
C GLY A 151 7.11 -8.38 -0.46
N THR A 152 7.63 -7.22 -0.06
CA THR A 152 7.94 -6.11 -0.97
C THR A 152 9.00 -6.50 -2.00
N VAL A 153 10.03 -7.21 -1.57
CA VAL A 153 11.06 -7.77 -2.46
C VAL A 153 10.47 -8.78 -3.44
N MET A 154 9.67 -9.73 -2.95
CA MET A 154 9.01 -10.74 -3.78
C MET A 154 8.14 -10.10 -4.88
N HIS A 155 7.33 -9.09 -4.53
CA HIS A 155 6.49 -8.39 -5.49
C HIS A 155 7.32 -7.67 -6.56
N ARG A 156 8.35 -6.93 -6.15
CA ARG A 156 9.27 -6.23 -7.07
C ARG A 156 10.01 -7.21 -8.00
N ARG A 157 10.45 -8.34 -7.45
CA ARG A 157 11.08 -9.43 -8.19
C ARG A 157 10.17 -10.00 -9.27
N ARG A 158 8.90 -10.28 -8.93
CA ARG A 158 7.89 -10.79 -9.88
C ARG A 158 7.55 -9.77 -10.97
N GLU A 159 7.46 -8.49 -10.62
CA GLU A 159 7.25 -7.39 -11.57
C GLU A 159 8.35 -7.35 -12.65
N LEU A 160 9.61 -7.57 -12.25
CA LEU A 160 10.76 -7.60 -13.16
C LEU A 160 11.03 -8.97 -13.79
N GLY A 161 10.16 -9.97 -13.57
CA GLY A 161 10.32 -11.32 -14.11
C GLY A 161 11.52 -12.09 -13.56
N ILE A 162 12.07 -11.68 -12.42
CA ILE A 162 13.26 -12.30 -11.81
C ILE A 162 12.82 -13.55 -11.02
N PRO A 163 13.44 -14.73 -11.20
CA PRO A 163 13.15 -15.92 -10.38
C PRO A 163 13.61 -15.74 -8.93
N ASP A 164 13.01 -16.45 -7.98
CA ASP A 164 13.51 -16.41 -6.59
C ASP A 164 14.89 -17.09 -6.49
N TYR A 165 15.67 -16.68 -5.50
CA TYR A 165 17.01 -17.22 -5.29
C TYR A 165 17.05 -18.76 -5.22
N ARG A 166 16.02 -19.38 -4.61
CA ARG A 166 15.93 -20.83 -4.42
C ARG A 166 15.69 -21.58 -5.73
N SER A 167 14.88 -21.04 -6.62
CA SER A 167 14.64 -21.58 -7.97
C SER A 167 15.86 -21.46 -8.87
N ARG A 168 16.74 -20.48 -8.60
CA ARG A 168 17.94 -20.20 -9.40
C ARG A 168 19.17 -21.02 -9.01
N TYR A 169 19.34 -21.33 -7.72
CA TYR A 169 20.53 -22.01 -7.20
C TYR A 169 20.26 -23.39 -6.59
N GLY A 170 19.01 -23.85 -6.55
CA GLY A 170 18.67 -25.24 -6.20
C GLY A 170 19.16 -25.65 -4.81
N THR A 171 18.80 -24.93 -3.74
CA THR A 171 19.08 -25.42 -2.38
C THR A 171 18.16 -26.60 -2.04
N PRO A 172 18.68 -27.75 -1.56
CA PRO A 172 17.86 -28.87 -1.12
C PRO A 172 16.87 -28.43 -0.05
N ARG A 173 15.61 -28.87 -0.13
CA ARG A 173 14.65 -28.69 0.96
C ARG A 173 15.17 -29.42 2.18
N LEU A 174 15.63 -28.71 3.20
CA LEU A 174 15.65 -29.27 4.56
C LEU A 174 14.19 -29.53 4.94
N ARG A 175 13.76 -30.79 4.88
CA ARG A 175 12.45 -31.20 5.39
C ARG A 175 12.43 -30.84 6.88
N LYS A 176 11.51 -29.96 7.29
CA LYS A 176 11.19 -29.75 8.70
C LYS A 176 10.46 -31.00 9.22
N THR A 177 11.20 -32.04 9.56
CA THR A 177 10.80 -33.08 10.52
C THR A 177 12.03 -33.96 10.81
N LEU A 178 12.66 -33.73 11.97
CA LEU A 178 13.31 -34.83 12.68
C LEU A 178 12.23 -35.45 13.56
N PRO A 179 11.83 -36.72 13.36
CA PRO A 179 11.09 -37.42 14.39
C PRO A 179 11.99 -37.57 15.62
N ILE A 180 11.54 -37.02 16.73
CA ILE A 180 11.99 -37.42 18.06
C ILE A 180 11.46 -38.86 18.22
N GLU A 181 12.38 -39.83 18.29
CA GLU A 181 12.24 -41.21 18.83
C GLU A 181 13.01 -42.23 17.98
N ALA A 182 14.24 -42.57 18.43
CA ALA A 182 14.83 -43.92 18.39
C ALA A 182 16.26 -43.88 18.96
N ILE A 183 16.38 -43.54 20.25
CA ILE A 183 17.46 -44.07 21.10
C ILE A 183 16.76 -45.07 22.02
N ALA A 184 16.87 -46.34 21.67
CA ALA A 184 16.81 -47.51 22.56
C ALA A 184 17.47 -48.68 21.82
#